data_AF-A0A6N7XRJ0-F1
#
_entry.id   AF-A0A6N7XRJ0-F1
#
_cell.length_a   1.000
_cell.length_b   1.000
_cell.length_c   1.000
_cell.angle_alpha   90.00
_cell.angle_beta   90.00
_cell.angle_gamma   90.00
#
_symmetry.space_group_name_H-M   'P 1'
#
loop_
_entity.id
_entity.type
_entity.pdbx_description
1 polymer ?
#
loop_
_entity_poly.entity_id
_entity_poly.type
_entity_poly.pdbx_seq_one_letter_code
_entity_poly.pdbx_strand_id
1 'polypeptide(L)'
;METINVENRNENEKSKKKYKISKIITIIIISIVLVPLGIMSLMYSTNKKFKNNANKILRKMPGVVGEHFRNYPTELEKDEKIIYLSKHYIDLDPNVAADKMYIIKKDDEKLYIDVLKEMNNISNSKTEEIVLKVRNMELRKDLLFSIYEEAQEEEMEQFRLEVSRIEKQDTLASLLEIEKKFADRDFLKVLSEVKTDKLGEVLYYIDSDVRNYILNTFEESKKTSIEVIINEKTNEVNTLIDLAKVYETKPLDVTIETIGNTNSYSLNKLAVIYSHLSALKSAELLAGIKDENFIEDLFSAIIREEQLTKSETNITSNVSKTMEFLNEYSSKVNDLVVIYEKMAPDKVAKIVEKMMQNTNTITSLEISSEKVYELSDRTIIVDVLSKMKNQTLSKVLDYMESDKASQVTRLLAQPKN
;
A
#
# COMPACT_ATOMS: atom_id res chain seq x y z
N MET A 1 85.29 33.42 -98.99
CA MET A 1 85.41 34.44 -97.93
C MET A 1 84.06 34.48 -97.23
N GLU A 2 83.89 34.31 -95.92
CA GLU A 2 84.82 34.36 -94.79
C GLU A 2 84.19 33.68 -93.56
N THR A 3 85.03 32.93 -92.83
CA THR A 3 85.11 32.71 -91.36
C THR A 3 83.88 32.40 -90.47
N ILE A 4 83.83 31.12 -90.05
CA ILE A 4 83.94 30.58 -88.67
C ILE A 4 83.34 31.39 -87.50
N ASN A 5 82.55 30.72 -86.65
CA ASN A 5 82.68 30.91 -85.19
C ASN A 5 82.49 29.58 -84.41
N VAL A 6 83.57 29.10 -83.80
CA VAL A 6 83.67 27.90 -82.96
C VAL A 6 84.23 28.35 -81.61
N GLU A 7 83.36 28.73 -80.67
CA GLU A 7 83.79 29.03 -79.30
C GLU A 7 82.66 28.77 -78.29
N ASN A 8 82.13 27.54 -78.25
CA ASN A 8 81.10 27.16 -77.26
C ASN A 8 81.19 25.71 -76.76
N ARG A 9 82.35 25.04 -76.92
CA ARG A 9 82.48 23.59 -76.67
C ARG A 9 82.91 23.19 -75.25
N ASN A 10 83.41 24.11 -74.41
CA ASN A 10 84.09 23.71 -73.16
C ASN A 10 83.27 23.82 -71.85
N GLU A 11 82.07 24.38 -71.83
CA GLU A 11 81.23 24.39 -70.61
C GLU A 11 80.29 23.16 -70.48
N ASN A 12 80.05 22.43 -71.57
CA ASN A 12 79.02 21.39 -71.63
C ASN A 12 79.42 19.99 -71.13
N GLU A 13 80.70 19.75 -70.81
CA GLU A 13 81.14 18.42 -70.34
C GLU A 13 81.06 18.22 -68.82
N LYS A 14 81.14 19.29 -68.01
CA LYS A 14 81.03 19.16 -66.54
C LYS A 14 79.58 19.01 -66.05
N SER A 15 78.58 19.50 -66.78
CA SER A 15 77.15 19.39 -66.42
C SER A 15 76.55 18.02 -66.76
N LYS A 16 77.02 17.35 -67.83
CA LYS A 16 76.50 16.04 -68.27
C LYS A 16 76.86 14.86 -67.35
N LYS A 17 77.96 14.94 -66.60
CA LYS A 17 78.39 13.85 -65.69
C LYS A 17 77.59 13.83 -64.38
N LYS A 18 77.19 15.00 -63.85
CA LYS A 18 76.36 15.13 -62.63
C LYS A 18 74.90 14.69 -62.85
N TYR A 19 74.36 14.93 -64.05
CA TYR A 19 72.97 14.62 -64.42
C TYR A 19 72.71 13.12 -64.70
N LYS A 20 73.73 12.36 -65.13
CA LYS A 20 73.61 10.90 -65.33
C LYS A 20 73.64 10.12 -64.01
N ILE A 21 74.42 10.58 -63.02
CA ILE A 21 74.56 9.91 -61.72
C ILE A 21 73.29 10.12 -60.87
N SER A 22 72.66 11.29 -60.91
CA SER A 22 71.42 11.52 -60.16
C SER A 22 70.25 10.66 -60.64
N LYS A 23 70.07 10.46 -61.96
CA LYS A 23 69.03 9.58 -62.52
C LYS A 23 69.19 8.12 -62.10
N ILE A 24 70.43 7.61 -62.03
CA ILE A 24 70.69 6.24 -61.58
C ILE A 24 70.35 6.07 -60.10
N ILE A 25 70.70 7.05 -59.26
CA ILE A 25 70.37 7.03 -57.83
C ILE A 25 68.86 7.08 -57.61
N THR A 26 68.11 7.90 -58.36
CA THR A 26 66.64 7.96 -58.24
C THR A 26 65.97 6.65 -58.63
N ILE A 27 66.44 5.98 -59.70
CA ILE A 27 65.91 4.68 -60.13
C ILE A 27 66.18 3.60 -59.06
N ILE A 28 67.36 3.61 -58.46
CA ILE A 28 67.72 2.66 -57.38
C ILE A 28 66.82 2.90 -56.16
N ILE A 29 66.60 4.16 -55.74
CA ILE A 29 65.72 4.49 -54.61
C ILE A 29 64.27 4.06 -54.89
N ILE A 30 63.76 4.31 -56.10
CA ILE A 30 62.41 3.89 -56.51
C ILE A 30 62.28 2.36 -56.48
N SER A 31 63.29 1.63 -56.97
CA SER A 31 63.29 0.17 -56.95
C SER A 31 63.32 -0.43 -55.54
N ILE A 32 64.09 0.18 -54.63
CA ILE A 32 64.19 -0.25 -53.22
C ILE A 32 62.89 0.00 -52.46
N VAL A 33 62.05 0.95 -52.88
CA VAL A 33 60.77 1.23 -52.22
C VAL A 33 59.62 0.44 -52.86
N LEU A 34 59.51 0.42 -54.19
CA LEU A 34 58.40 -0.22 -54.90
C LEU A 34 58.43 -1.74 -54.82
N VAL A 35 59.61 -2.37 -54.88
CA VAL A 35 59.71 -3.83 -54.87
C VAL A 35 59.27 -4.40 -53.51
N PRO A 36 59.73 -3.89 -52.35
CA PRO A 36 59.22 -4.33 -51.05
C PRO A 36 57.74 -4.00 -50.85
N LEU A 37 57.24 -2.86 -51.34
CA LEU A 37 55.81 -2.54 -51.27
C LEU A 37 54.97 -3.52 -52.09
N GLY A 38 55.44 -3.93 -53.27
CA GLY A 38 54.79 -4.95 -54.09
C GLY A 38 54.73 -6.31 -53.37
N ILE A 39 55.83 -6.71 -52.74
CA ILE A 39 55.91 -7.96 -51.95
C ILE A 39 54.99 -7.89 -50.73
N MET A 40 54.98 -6.78 -49.99
CA MET A 40 54.07 -6.58 -48.85
C MET A 40 52.60 -6.60 -49.29
N SER A 41 52.27 -5.99 -50.42
CA SER A 41 50.91 -5.98 -50.98
C SER A 41 50.44 -7.40 -51.35
N LEU A 42 51.30 -8.18 -52.00
CA LEU A 42 51.03 -9.58 -52.31
C LEU A 42 50.85 -10.42 -51.04
N MET A 43 51.73 -10.25 -50.04
CA MET A 43 51.62 -10.94 -48.76
C MET A 43 50.35 -10.57 -47.99
N TYR A 44 49.94 -9.30 -48.04
CA TYR A 44 48.71 -8.82 -47.40
C TYR A 44 47.45 -9.45 -48.02
N SER A 45 47.45 -9.67 -49.33
CA SER A 45 46.32 -10.30 -50.04
C SER A 45 46.25 -11.82 -49.83
N THR A 46 47.41 -12.50 -49.86
CA THR A 46 47.44 -13.98 -49.90
C THR A 46 47.59 -14.67 -48.54
N ASN A 47 48.14 -14.01 -47.51
CA ASN A 47 48.42 -14.65 -46.24
C ASN A 47 47.58 -14.06 -45.09
N LYS A 48 46.65 -14.85 -44.55
CA LYS A 48 45.76 -14.44 -43.44
C LYS A 48 46.53 -14.01 -42.18
N LYS A 49 47.62 -14.69 -41.81
CA LYS A 49 48.43 -14.32 -40.64
C LYS A 49 49.15 -12.99 -40.84
N PHE A 50 49.70 -12.75 -42.04
CA PHE A 50 50.34 -11.48 -42.37
C PHE A 50 49.33 -10.33 -42.39
N LYS A 51 48.16 -10.51 -43.02
CA LYS A 51 47.05 -9.54 -43.03
C LYS A 51 46.63 -9.14 -41.60
N ASN A 52 46.46 -10.12 -40.71
CA ASN A 52 46.07 -9.85 -39.32
C ASN A 52 47.15 -9.08 -38.53
N ASN A 53 48.42 -9.46 -38.69
CA ASN A 53 49.52 -8.73 -38.05
C ASN A 53 49.68 -7.31 -38.61
N ALA A 54 49.55 -7.13 -39.92
CA ALA A 54 49.56 -5.83 -40.57
C ALA A 54 48.42 -4.94 -40.06
N ASN A 55 47.19 -5.46 -39.97
CA ASN A 55 46.04 -4.72 -39.42
C ASN A 55 46.27 -4.28 -37.97
N LYS A 56 46.88 -5.13 -37.13
CA LYS A 56 47.21 -4.80 -35.73
C LYS A 56 48.22 -3.64 -35.63
N ILE A 57 49.18 -3.57 -36.55
CA ILE A 57 50.17 -2.49 -36.63
C ILE A 57 49.53 -1.22 -37.19
N LEU A 58 48.78 -1.32 -38.30
CA LEU A 58 48.14 -0.19 -38.96
C LEU A 58 47.14 0.53 -38.05
N ARG A 59 46.45 -0.18 -37.16
CA ARG A 59 45.54 0.42 -36.14
C ARG A 59 46.21 1.33 -35.13
N LYS A 60 47.46 1.02 -34.79
CA LYS A 60 48.27 1.80 -33.82
C LYS A 60 48.96 2.99 -34.49
N MET A 61 48.87 3.13 -35.82
CA MET A 61 49.41 4.30 -36.50
C MET A 61 48.58 5.55 -36.16
N PRO A 62 49.23 6.68 -35.87
CA PRO A 62 48.56 7.96 -35.73
C PRO A 62 48.04 8.46 -37.10
N GLY A 63 46.93 9.20 -37.09
CA GLY A 63 46.31 9.80 -38.28
C GLY A 63 45.25 8.94 -38.98
N VAL A 64 44.83 9.40 -40.17
CA VAL A 64 43.71 8.85 -40.97
C VAL A 64 43.81 7.36 -41.27
N VAL A 65 45.02 6.83 -41.45
CA VAL A 65 45.21 5.39 -41.71
C VAL A 65 44.83 4.56 -40.48
N GLY A 66 45.31 4.91 -39.30
CA GLY A 66 44.94 4.17 -38.08
C GLY A 66 43.48 4.32 -37.70
N GLU A 67 42.88 5.48 -37.98
CA GLU A 67 41.44 5.70 -37.74
C GLU A 67 40.57 4.82 -38.64
N HIS A 68 40.91 4.70 -39.92
CA HIS A 68 40.23 3.78 -40.85
C HIS A 68 40.24 2.34 -40.33
N PHE A 69 41.39 1.84 -39.87
CA PHE A 69 41.49 0.46 -39.39
C PHE A 69 40.93 0.23 -37.97
N ARG A 70 40.69 1.28 -37.16
CA ARG A 70 40.01 1.18 -35.85
C ARG A 70 38.51 0.96 -35.99
N ASN A 71 37.90 1.50 -37.04
CA ASN A 71 36.44 1.47 -37.23
C ASN A 71 35.91 0.17 -37.86
N TYR A 72 36.79 -0.72 -38.35
CA TYR A 72 36.41 -2.03 -38.90
C TYR A 72 37.02 -3.15 -38.06
N PRO A 73 36.22 -4.05 -37.45
CA PRO A 73 36.74 -5.19 -36.69
C PRO A 73 37.48 -6.16 -37.61
N THR A 74 38.53 -6.80 -37.08
CA THR A 74 39.16 -7.94 -37.76
C THR A 74 38.26 -9.18 -37.66
N GLU A 75 38.47 -10.18 -38.52
CA GLU A 75 37.73 -11.45 -38.45
C GLU A 75 37.80 -12.08 -37.04
N LEU A 76 38.97 -12.05 -36.38
CA LEU A 76 39.12 -12.58 -35.02
C LEU A 76 38.28 -11.82 -33.98
N GLU A 77 38.21 -10.48 -34.07
CA GLU A 77 37.39 -9.68 -33.15
C GLU A 77 35.90 -9.83 -33.44
N LYS A 78 35.54 -10.12 -34.70
CA LYS A 78 34.16 -10.44 -35.05
C LYS A 78 33.74 -11.74 -34.37
N ASP A 79 34.56 -12.77 -34.43
CA ASP A 79 34.30 -14.06 -33.78
C ASP A 79 34.21 -13.90 -32.25
N GLU A 80 35.14 -13.16 -31.63
CA GLU A 80 35.10 -12.87 -30.19
C GLU A 80 33.81 -12.16 -29.77
N LYS A 81 33.34 -11.19 -30.57
CA LYS A 81 32.08 -10.48 -30.32
C LYS A 81 30.86 -11.38 -30.49
N ILE A 82 30.86 -12.28 -31.47
CA ILE A 82 29.77 -13.26 -31.67
C ILE A 82 29.68 -14.19 -30.46
N ILE A 83 30.80 -14.71 -29.97
CA ILE A 83 30.85 -15.57 -28.78
C ILE A 83 30.32 -14.83 -27.55
N TYR A 84 30.73 -13.56 -27.36
CA TYR A 84 30.25 -12.74 -26.26
C TYR A 84 28.73 -12.53 -26.32
N LEU A 85 28.20 -12.12 -27.47
CA LEU A 85 26.76 -11.92 -27.65
C LEU A 85 25.97 -13.20 -27.42
N SER A 86 26.48 -14.33 -27.90
CA SER A 86 25.84 -15.64 -27.75
C SER A 86 25.72 -16.05 -26.29
N LYS A 87 26.78 -15.87 -25.49
CA LYS A 87 26.74 -16.11 -24.04
C LYS A 87 25.74 -15.19 -23.35
N HIS A 88 25.82 -13.89 -23.64
CA HIS A 88 24.93 -12.92 -23.05
C HIS A 88 23.46 -13.23 -23.34
N TYR A 89 23.11 -13.60 -24.56
CA TYR A 89 21.73 -13.91 -24.93
C TYR A 89 21.23 -15.23 -24.34
N ILE A 90 22.11 -16.23 -24.17
CA ILE A 90 21.78 -17.44 -23.42
C ILE A 90 21.52 -17.13 -21.94
N ASP A 91 22.14 -16.10 -21.36
CA ASP A 91 21.93 -15.76 -19.94
C ASP A 91 20.64 -14.95 -19.70
N LEU A 92 20.07 -14.31 -20.73
CA LEU A 92 18.84 -13.52 -20.63
C LEU A 92 17.57 -14.38 -20.47
N ASP A 93 16.46 -13.72 -20.12
CA ASP A 93 15.12 -14.28 -20.24
C ASP A 93 14.83 -14.65 -21.72
N PRO A 94 14.25 -15.82 -22.01
CA PRO A 94 13.98 -16.27 -23.38
C PRO A 94 13.16 -15.30 -24.25
N ASN A 95 12.26 -14.49 -23.68
CA ASN A 95 11.50 -13.49 -24.45
C ASN A 95 12.40 -12.33 -24.87
N VAL A 96 13.16 -11.78 -23.92
CA VAL A 96 14.08 -10.66 -24.17
C VAL A 96 15.20 -11.06 -25.15
N ALA A 97 15.71 -12.28 -25.04
CA ALA A 97 16.69 -12.81 -25.98
C ALA A 97 16.10 -13.00 -27.39
N ALA A 98 14.84 -13.46 -27.48
CA ALA A 98 14.14 -13.61 -28.75
C ALA A 98 13.94 -12.28 -29.46
N ASP A 99 13.56 -11.20 -28.77
CA ASP A 99 13.41 -9.86 -29.37
C ASP A 99 14.72 -9.37 -30.00
N LYS A 100 15.83 -9.50 -29.27
CA LYS A 100 17.16 -9.09 -29.74
C LYS A 100 17.61 -9.93 -30.94
N MET A 101 17.38 -11.25 -30.89
CA MET A 101 17.68 -12.15 -32.00
C MET A 101 16.81 -11.88 -33.22
N TYR A 102 15.55 -11.49 -33.03
CA TYR A 102 14.63 -11.12 -34.10
C TYR A 102 15.09 -9.85 -34.83
N ILE A 103 15.52 -8.82 -34.10
CA ILE A 103 16.11 -7.60 -34.69
C ILE A 103 17.35 -7.95 -35.53
N ILE A 104 18.29 -8.72 -34.97
CA ILE A 104 19.51 -9.13 -35.69
C ILE A 104 19.14 -9.92 -36.95
N LYS A 105 18.14 -10.81 -36.88
CA LYS A 105 17.69 -11.58 -38.04
C LYS A 105 17.13 -10.70 -39.16
N LYS A 106 16.43 -9.61 -38.81
CA LYS A 106 15.87 -8.65 -39.77
C LYS A 106 16.96 -7.78 -40.41
N ASP A 107 17.96 -7.38 -39.63
CA ASP A 107 18.98 -6.42 -40.06
C ASP A 107 20.21 -7.08 -40.71
N ASP A 108 20.64 -8.25 -40.22
CA ASP A 108 21.78 -9.03 -40.71
C ASP A 108 21.58 -10.53 -40.47
N GLU A 109 20.97 -11.19 -41.46
CA GLU A 109 20.69 -12.64 -41.43
C GLU A 109 21.96 -13.48 -41.24
N LYS A 110 23.10 -13.02 -41.77
CA LYS A 110 24.37 -13.74 -41.63
C LYS A 110 24.87 -13.67 -40.19
N LEU A 111 24.82 -12.50 -39.56
CA LEU A 111 25.14 -12.34 -38.14
C LEU A 111 24.19 -13.16 -37.26
N TYR A 112 22.90 -13.18 -37.58
CA TYR A 112 21.93 -14.02 -36.88
C TYR A 112 22.32 -15.50 -36.92
N ILE A 113 22.66 -16.03 -38.10
CA ILE A 113 23.10 -17.43 -38.23
C ILE A 113 24.38 -17.70 -37.44
N ASP A 114 25.34 -16.76 -37.47
CA ASP A 114 26.62 -16.91 -36.77
C ASP A 114 26.43 -16.91 -35.24
N VAL A 115 25.62 -15.99 -34.70
CA VAL A 115 25.24 -15.94 -33.27
C VAL A 115 24.42 -17.18 -32.89
N LEU A 116 23.46 -17.59 -33.71
CA LEU A 116 22.62 -18.76 -33.45
C LEU A 116 23.45 -20.04 -33.33
N LYS A 117 24.45 -20.24 -34.20
CA LYS A 117 25.35 -21.40 -34.13
C LYS A 117 26.13 -21.42 -32.82
N GLU A 118 26.68 -20.28 -32.42
CA GLU A 118 27.43 -20.19 -31.15
C GLU A 118 26.51 -20.35 -29.92
N MET A 119 25.30 -19.79 -29.94
CA MET A 119 24.29 -20.04 -28.91
C MET A 119 23.96 -21.53 -28.80
N ASN A 120 23.77 -22.21 -29.94
CA ASN A 120 23.46 -23.64 -29.97
C ASN A 120 24.60 -24.51 -29.43
N ASN A 121 25.86 -24.08 -29.65
CA ASN A 121 27.04 -24.71 -29.06
C ASN A 121 27.11 -24.53 -27.54
N ILE A 122 26.57 -23.42 -27.01
CA ILE A 122 26.54 -23.12 -25.56
C ILE A 122 25.38 -23.87 -24.87
N SER A 123 24.16 -23.74 -25.38
CA SER A 123 22.96 -24.38 -24.83
C SER A 123 21.90 -24.62 -25.90
N ASN A 124 21.80 -25.86 -26.37
CA ASN A 124 20.83 -26.26 -27.40
C ASN A 124 19.38 -26.06 -26.96
N SER A 125 19.01 -26.44 -25.72
CA SER A 125 17.62 -26.34 -25.25
C SER A 125 17.13 -24.90 -25.13
N LYS A 126 17.95 -24.01 -24.56
CA LYS A 126 17.58 -22.60 -24.41
C LYS A 126 17.60 -21.88 -25.76
N THR A 127 18.51 -22.27 -26.66
CA THR A 127 18.52 -21.79 -28.05
C THR A 127 17.25 -22.19 -28.79
N GLU A 128 16.81 -23.44 -28.65
CA GLU A 128 15.57 -23.93 -29.28
C GLU A 128 14.34 -23.16 -28.80
N GLU A 129 14.23 -22.90 -27.49
CA GLU A 129 13.16 -22.08 -26.92
C GLU A 129 13.16 -20.65 -27.49
N ILE A 130 14.33 -20.01 -27.56
CA ILE A 130 14.49 -18.66 -28.13
C ILE A 130 14.13 -18.65 -29.62
N VAL A 131 14.58 -19.65 -30.39
CA VAL A 131 14.28 -19.78 -31.83
C VAL A 131 12.78 -19.99 -32.08
N LEU A 132 12.10 -20.79 -31.26
CA LEU A 132 10.65 -20.97 -31.35
C LEU A 132 9.91 -19.63 -31.13
N LYS A 133 10.36 -18.82 -30.17
CA LYS A 133 9.81 -17.48 -29.92
C LYS A 133 10.08 -16.53 -31.11
N VAL A 134 11.30 -16.49 -31.64
CA VAL A 134 11.64 -15.73 -32.86
C VAL A 134 10.78 -16.14 -34.05
N ARG A 135 10.57 -17.46 -34.24
CA ARG A 135 9.73 -18.00 -35.32
C ARG A 135 8.26 -17.63 -35.12
N ASN A 136 7.77 -17.65 -33.88
CA ASN A 136 6.41 -17.20 -33.56
C ASN A 136 6.24 -15.71 -33.85
N MET A 137 7.26 -14.87 -33.61
CA MET A 137 7.26 -13.45 -34.00
C MET A 137 7.20 -13.27 -35.53
N GLU A 138 7.83 -14.14 -36.31
CA GLU A 138 7.75 -14.12 -37.79
C GLU A 138 6.40 -14.60 -38.34
N LEU A 139 5.74 -15.51 -37.63
CA LEU A 139 4.43 -16.05 -38.00
C LEU A 139 3.27 -15.10 -37.63
N ARG A 140 3.51 -14.12 -36.75
CA ARG A 140 2.57 -13.04 -36.42
C ARG A 140 2.49 -12.09 -37.62
N LYS A 141 1.43 -12.24 -38.42
CA LYS A 141 1.20 -11.46 -39.65
C LYS A 141 0.98 -9.95 -39.43
N ASP A 142 0.90 -9.46 -38.20
CA ASP A 142 0.95 -8.03 -37.92
C ASP A 142 1.49 -7.77 -36.50
N LEU A 143 2.74 -7.31 -36.39
CA LEU A 143 3.40 -6.99 -35.11
C LEU A 143 2.56 -5.97 -34.31
N LEU A 144 1.90 -5.04 -35.01
CA LEU A 144 1.00 -4.07 -34.42
C LEU A 144 -0.16 -4.75 -33.70
N PHE A 145 -0.74 -5.79 -34.31
CA PHE A 145 -1.86 -6.52 -33.72
C PHE A 145 -1.45 -7.26 -32.45
N SER A 146 -0.28 -7.92 -32.44
CA SER A 146 0.18 -8.63 -31.23
C SER A 146 0.57 -7.69 -30.08
N ILE A 147 1.20 -6.55 -30.38
CA ILE A 147 1.51 -5.53 -29.35
C ILE A 147 0.20 -4.92 -28.82
N TYR A 148 -0.79 -4.73 -29.68
CA TYR A 148 -2.11 -4.23 -29.29
C TYR A 148 -2.90 -5.23 -28.44
N GLU A 149 -2.82 -6.53 -28.73
CA GLU A 149 -3.41 -7.57 -27.88
C GLU A 149 -2.72 -7.65 -26.51
N GLU A 150 -1.38 -7.66 -26.49
CA GLU A 150 -0.61 -7.67 -25.24
C GLU A 150 -0.91 -6.45 -24.36
N ALA A 151 -0.96 -5.25 -24.96
CA ALA A 151 -1.34 -4.03 -24.23
C ALA A 151 -2.76 -4.10 -23.65
N GLN A 152 -3.72 -4.70 -24.37
CA GLN A 152 -5.08 -4.92 -23.86
C GLN A 152 -5.12 -5.95 -22.74
N GLU A 153 -4.35 -7.03 -22.82
CA GLU A 153 -4.25 -8.02 -21.75
C GLU A 153 -3.64 -7.40 -20.49
N GLU A 154 -2.58 -6.59 -20.63
CA GLU A 154 -1.99 -5.85 -19.50
C GLU A 154 -2.99 -4.88 -18.86
N GLU A 155 -3.76 -4.13 -19.66
CA GLU A 155 -4.79 -3.23 -19.17
C GLU A 155 -5.91 -4.00 -18.44
N MET A 156 -6.32 -5.15 -18.96
CA MET A 156 -7.33 -6.01 -18.34
C MET A 156 -6.84 -6.62 -17.02
N GLU A 157 -5.58 -7.02 -16.95
CA GLU A 157 -4.97 -7.53 -15.71
C GLU A 157 -4.84 -6.43 -14.66
N GLN A 158 -4.40 -5.23 -15.04
CA GLN A 158 -4.38 -4.04 -14.16
C GLN A 158 -5.78 -3.76 -13.59
N PHE A 159 -6.80 -3.77 -14.46
CA PHE A 159 -8.19 -3.59 -14.07
C PHE A 159 -8.66 -4.65 -13.06
N ARG A 160 -8.39 -5.94 -13.32
CA ARG A 160 -8.74 -7.05 -12.41
C ARG A 160 -8.02 -6.98 -11.06
N LEU A 161 -6.76 -6.54 -11.06
CA LEU A 161 -6.00 -6.33 -9.84
C LEU A 161 -6.62 -5.22 -8.99
N GLU A 162 -7.08 -4.13 -9.62
CA GLU A 162 -7.73 -3.04 -8.91
C GLU A 162 -9.10 -3.46 -8.33
N VAL A 163 -9.92 -4.19 -9.09
CA VAL A 163 -11.17 -4.80 -8.58
C VAL A 163 -10.87 -5.67 -7.36
N SER A 164 -9.88 -6.57 -7.49
CA SER A 164 -9.48 -7.49 -6.41
C SER A 164 -8.92 -6.75 -5.18
N ARG A 165 -8.25 -5.62 -5.37
CA ARG A 165 -7.74 -4.78 -4.30
C ARG A 165 -8.89 -4.18 -3.50
N ILE A 166 -9.87 -3.59 -4.17
CA ILE A 166 -11.07 -3.00 -3.52
C ILE A 166 -11.88 -4.09 -2.81
N GLU A 167 -12.01 -5.28 -3.38
CA GLU A 167 -12.71 -6.39 -2.74
C GLU A 167 -12.07 -6.84 -1.41
N LYS A 168 -10.74 -6.81 -1.33
CA LYS A 168 -9.97 -7.19 -0.14
C LYS A 168 -9.79 -6.04 0.84
N GLN A 169 -10.07 -4.81 0.39
CA GLN A 169 -9.87 -3.61 1.19
C GLN A 169 -10.88 -3.53 2.33
N ASP A 170 -10.42 -2.99 3.45
CA ASP A 170 -11.25 -2.74 4.60
C ASP A 170 -12.40 -1.76 4.29
N THR A 171 -13.58 -1.95 4.89
CA THR A 171 -14.78 -1.15 4.59
C THR A 171 -14.57 0.35 4.81
N LEU A 172 -13.88 0.78 5.87
CA LEU A 172 -13.62 2.20 6.11
C LEU A 172 -12.66 2.76 5.05
N ALA A 173 -11.63 2.01 4.69
CA ALA A 173 -10.70 2.43 3.64
C ALA A 173 -11.40 2.53 2.28
N SER A 174 -12.28 1.58 1.95
CA SER A 174 -13.10 1.62 0.74
C SER A 174 -14.05 2.82 0.75
N LEU A 175 -14.71 3.10 1.87
CA LEU A 175 -15.59 4.26 2.05
C LEU A 175 -14.84 5.56 1.70
N LEU A 176 -13.70 5.81 2.36
CA LEU A 176 -12.90 7.02 2.15
C LEU A 176 -12.38 7.14 0.72
N GLU A 177 -11.99 6.02 0.10
CA GLU A 177 -11.53 6.02 -1.28
C GLU A 177 -12.66 6.34 -2.28
N ILE A 178 -13.84 5.74 -2.08
CA ILE A 178 -15.00 5.99 -2.95
C ILE A 178 -15.43 7.44 -2.83
N GLU A 179 -15.54 7.99 -1.63
CA GLU A 179 -15.91 9.40 -1.44
C GLU A 179 -14.93 10.38 -2.08
N LYS A 180 -13.65 10.00 -2.18
CA LYS A 180 -12.64 10.81 -2.85
C LYS A 180 -12.69 10.71 -4.37
N LYS A 181 -13.04 9.53 -4.91
CA LYS A 181 -12.89 9.19 -6.33
C LYS A 181 -14.21 8.95 -7.07
N PHE A 182 -15.38 9.15 -6.45
CA PHE A 182 -16.68 8.81 -7.07
C PHE A 182 -16.94 9.51 -8.42
N ALA A 183 -16.31 10.65 -8.70
CA ALA A 183 -16.43 11.36 -9.97
C ALA A 183 -15.48 10.85 -11.08
N ASP A 184 -14.54 9.96 -10.76
CA ASP A 184 -13.61 9.36 -11.71
C ASP A 184 -14.29 8.22 -12.47
N ARG A 185 -14.37 8.36 -13.80
CA ARG A 185 -15.04 7.40 -14.69
C ARG A 185 -14.36 6.04 -14.71
N ASP A 186 -13.03 5.99 -14.64
CA ASP A 186 -12.32 4.71 -14.71
C ASP A 186 -12.44 3.98 -13.37
N PHE A 187 -12.46 4.73 -12.26
CA PHE A 187 -12.78 4.16 -10.94
C PHE A 187 -14.22 3.62 -10.86
N LEU A 188 -15.20 4.32 -11.46
CA LEU A 188 -16.59 3.84 -11.52
C LEU A 188 -16.71 2.52 -12.30
N LYS A 189 -15.95 2.34 -13.39
CA LYS A 189 -15.88 1.05 -14.10
C LYS A 189 -15.30 -0.05 -13.24
N VAL A 190 -14.30 0.24 -12.41
CA VAL A 190 -13.78 -0.75 -11.46
C VAL A 190 -14.87 -1.12 -10.45
N LEU A 191 -15.55 -0.13 -9.87
CA LEU A 191 -16.62 -0.39 -8.89
C LEU A 191 -17.77 -1.22 -9.47
N SER A 192 -18.13 -1.06 -10.75
CA SER A 192 -19.19 -1.85 -11.36
C SER A 192 -18.90 -3.36 -11.35
N GLU A 193 -17.62 -3.73 -11.36
CA GLU A 193 -17.16 -5.12 -11.36
C GLU A 193 -16.85 -5.67 -9.94
N VAL A 194 -16.81 -4.82 -8.91
CA VAL A 194 -16.65 -5.27 -7.52
C VAL A 194 -17.87 -6.10 -7.09
N LYS A 195 -17.65 -7.18 -6.32
CA LYS A 195 -18.73 -7.99 -5.74
C LYS A 195 -19.82 -7.15 -5.08
N THR A 196 -21.07 -7.53 -5.38
CA THR A 196 -22.28 -6.83 -4.93
C THR A 196 -22.33 -6.67 -3.41
N ASP A 197 -22.07 -7.76 -2.67
CA ASP A 197 -22.14 -7.76 -1.21
C ASP A 197 -21.17 -6.74 -0.61
N LYS A 198 -19.90 -6.79 -1.06
CA LYS A 198 -18.86 -5.87 -0.58
C LYS A 198 -19.20 -4.42 -0.92
N LEU A 199 -19.63 -4.15 -2.14
CA LEU A 199 -19.96 -2.79 -2.55
C LEU A 199 -21.20 -2.27 -1.82
N GLY A 200 -22.23 -3.11 -1.63
CA GLY A 200 -23.42 -2.75 -0.85
C GLY A 200 -23.10 -2.43 0.60
N GLU A 201 -22.25 -3.21 1.26
CA GLU A 201 -21.79 -2.92 2.62
C GLU A 201 -21.08 -1.56 2.73
N VAL A 202 -20.25 -1.20 1.75
CA VAL A 202 -19.54 0.09 1.75
C VAL A 202 -20.49 1.24 1.41
N LEU A 203 -21.31 1.08 0.37
CA LEU A 203 -22.24 2.12 -0.09
C LEU A 203 -23.34 2.45 0.92
N TYR A 204 -23.65 1.53 1.85
CA TYR A 204 -24.53 1.81 2.97
C TYR A 204 -24.10 3.06 3.76
N TYR A 205 -22.78 3.21 3.99
CA TYR A 205 -22.21 4.32 4.77
C TYR A 205 -21.99 5.60 3.95
N ILE A 206 -22.15 5.55 2.62
CA ILE A 206 -21.97 6.71 1.75
C ILE A 206 -23.21 7.61 1.81
N ASP A 207 -22.99 8.92 1.73
CA ASP A 207 -24.06 9.90 1.57
C ASP A 207 -25.03 9.53 0.43
N SER A 208 -26.32 9.78 0.63
CA SER A 208 -27.35 9.33 -0.31
C SER A 208 -27.16 9.88 -1.71
N ASP A 209 -26.70 11.12 -1.87
CA ASP A 209 -26.56 11.73 -3.19
C ASP A 209 -25.38 11.10 -3.95
N VAL A 210 -24.25 10.91 -3.27
CA VAL A 210 -23.07 10.24 -3.84
C VAL A 210 -23.38 8.77 -4.15
N ARG A 211 -24.04 8.06 -3.24
CA ARG A 211 -24.47 6.68 -3.47
C ARG A 211 -25.37 6.58 -4.70
N ASN A 212 -26.40 7.43 -4.80
CA ASN A 212 -27.32 7.41 -5.93
C ASN A 212 -26.62 7.74 -7.25
N TYR A 213 -25.68 8.69 -7.22
CA TYR A 213 -24.83 9.00 -8.38
C TYR A 213 -24.07 7.76 -8.86
N ILE A 214 -23.37 7.07 -7.96
CA ILE A 214 -22.60 5.85 -8.28
C ILE A 214 -23.53 4.75 -8.83
N LEU A 215 -24.63 4.46 -8.13
CA LEU A 215 -25.57 3.40 -8.51
C LEU A 215 -26.18 3.62 -9.89
N ASN A 216 -26.45 4.88 -10.27
CA ASN A 216 -27.01 5.22 -11.58
C ASN A 216 -26.01 5.04 -12.74
N THR A 217 -24.73 4.77 -12.45
CA THR A 217 -23.73 4.42 -13.47
C THR A 217 -23.69 2.93 -13.79
N PHE A 218 -24.32 2.10 -12.98
CA PHE A 218 -24.32 0.65 -13.13
C PHE A 218 -25.52 0.15 -13.93
N GLU A 219 -25.43 -1.11 -14.39
CA GLU A 219 -26.59 -1.81 -14.94
C GLU A 219 -27.69 -1.96 -13.89
N GLU A 220 -28.96 -1.89 -14.33
CA GLU A 220 -30.12 -1.92 -13.44
C GLU A 220 -30.14 -3.17 -12.54
N SER A 221 -29.76 -4.34 -13.08
CA SER A 221 -29.68 -5.60 -12.33
C SER A 221 -28.68 -5.53 -11.16
N LYS A 222 -27.50 -4.95 -11.41
CA LYS A 222 -26.44 -4.76 -10.40
C LYS A 222 -26.88 -3.74 -9.36
N LYS A 223 -27.43 -2.61 -9.80
CA LYS A 223 -28.00 -1.57 -8.94
C LYS A 223 -29.05 -2.15 -7.98
N THR A 224 -30.07 -2.83 -8.49
CA THR A 224 -31.11 -3.45 -7.65
C THR A 224 -30.52 -4.42 -6.65
N SER A 225 -29.55 -5.24 -7.06
CA SER A 225 -28.90 -6.21 -6.16
C SER A 225 -28.14 -5.52 -5.03
N ILE A 226 -27.47 -4.41 -5.31
CA ILE A 226 -26.78 -3.60 -4.29
C ILE A 226 -27.79 -2.94 -3.35
N GLU A 227 -28.87 -2.37 -3.88
CA GLU A 227 -29.93 -1.74 -3.07
C GLU A 227 -30.56 -2.72 -2.09
N VAL A 228 -30.73 -3.99 -2.47
CA VAL A 228 -31.18 -5.06 -1.56
C VAL A 228 -30.23 -5.19 -0.35
N ILE A 229 -28.91 -5.30 -0.59
CA ILE A 229 -27.91 -5.41 0.48
C ILE A 229 -27.95 -4.18 1.41
N ILE A 230 -28.07 -2.99 0.83
CA ILE A 230 -28.17 -1.73 1.61
C ILE A 230 -29.42 -1.73 2.49
N ASN A 231 -30.56 -2.18 1.96
CA ASN A 231 -31.81 -2.26 2.72
C ASN A 231 -31.74 -3.32 3.82
N GLU A 232 -31.16 -4.49 3.55
CA GLU A 232 -30.92 -5.53 4.55
C GLU A 232 -30.04 -5.01 5.68
N LYS A 233 -28.94 -4.32 5.34
CA LYS A 233 -28.05 -3.70 6.31
C LYS A 233 -28.75 -2.63 7.14
N THR A 234 -29.57 -1.79 6.50
CA THR A 234 -30.38 -0.77 7.17
C THR A 234 -31.32 -1.40 8.20
N ASN A 235 -32.00 -2.49 7.85
CA ASN A 235 -32.90 -3.21 8.75
C ASN A 235 -32.14 -3.85 9.92
N GLU A 236 -30.97 -4.45 9.66
CA GLU A 236 -30.10 -4.99 10.70
C GLU A 236 -29.71 -3.90 11.70
N VAL A 237 -29.21 -2.76 11.23
CA VAL A 237 -28.78 -1.63 12.07
C VAL A 237 -29.97 -1.08 12.87
N ASN A 238 -31.13 -0.86 12.25
CA ASN A 238 -32.32 -0.39 12.95
C ASN A 238 -32.74 -1.35 14.08
N THR A 239 -32.64 -2.66 13.84
CA THR A 239 -32.92 -3.68 14.87
C THR A 239 -31.95 -3.56 16.05
N LEU A 240 -30.66 -3.32 15.79
CA LEU A 240 -29.64 -3.12 16.84
C LEU A 240 -29.88 -1.82 17.62
N ILE A 241 -30.31 -0.75 16.96
CA ILE A 241 -30.68 0.52 17.60
C ILE A 241 -31.89 0.31 18.52
N ASP A 242 -32.90 -0.44 18.08
CA ASP A 242 -34.06 -0.73 18.92
C ASP A 242 -33.70 -1.64 20.11
N LEU A 243 -32.76 -2.56 19.93
CA LEU A 243 -32.20 -3.33 21.04
C LEU A 243 -31.46 -2.45 22.04
N ALA A 244 -30.70 -1.45 21.59
CA ALA A 244 -30.06 -0.48 22.48
C ALA A 244 -31.09 0.22 23.38
N LYS A 245 -32.21 0.68 22.81
CA LYS A 245 -33.31 1.27 23.61
C LYS A 245 -33.88 0.32 24.66
N VAL A 246 -33.95 -0.97 24.35
CA VAL A 246 -34.37 -1.98 25.33
C VAL A 246 -33.34 -2.11 26.45
N TYR A 247 -32.06 -2.23 26.10
CA TYR A 247 -30.97 -2.36 27.08
C TYR A 247 -30.76 -1.11 27.94
N GLU A 248 -31.10 0.08 27.42
CA GLU A 248 -31.09 1.34 28.17
C GLU A 248 -31.89 1.23 29.48
N THR A 249 -33.03 0.55 29.43
CA THR A 249 -33.98 0.43 30.55
C THR A 249 -33.83 -0.86 31.36
N LYS A 250 -33.04 -1.83 30.86
CA LYS A 250 -32.88 -3.12 31.54
C LYS A 250 -31.93 -3.00 32.74
N PRO A 251 -32.11 -3.86 33.76
CA PRO A 251 -31.15 -4.00 34.85
C PRO A 251 -29.73 -4.26 34.33
N LEU A 252 -28.74 -3.67 35.01
CA LEU A 252 -27.33 -3.72 34.60
C LEU A 252 -26.79 -5.15 34.55
N ASP A 253 -27.09 -5.96 35.56
CA ASP A 253 -26.65 -7.36 35.67
C ASP A 253 -27.12 -8.22 34.48
N VAL A 254 -28.41 -8.14 34.15
CA VAL A 254 -29.02 -8.84 33.02
C VAL A 254 -28.43 -8.37 31.69
N THR A 255 -28.16 -7.06 31.58
CA THR A 255 -27.62 -6.47 30.36
C THR A 255 -26.16 -6.86 30.16
N ILE A 256 -25.33 -6.83 31.20
CA ILE A 256 -23.93 -7.26 31.18
C ILE A 256 -23.82 -8.73 30.76
N GLU A 257 -24.70 -9.61 31.27
CA GLU A 257 -24.70 -11.02 30.86
C GLU A 257 -24.90 -11.18 29.35
N THR A 258 -25.71 -10.31 28.75
CA THR A 258 -26.11 -10.42 27.34
C THR A 258 -25.16 -9.70 26.38
N ILE A 259 -24.76 -8.47 26.69
CA ILE A 259 -23.95 -7.60 25.79
C ILE A 259 -22.58 -7.23 26.35
N GLY A 260 -22.21 -7.72 27.54
CA GLY A 260 -20.88 -7.52 28.12
C GLY A 260 -19.85 -8.57 27.70
N ASN A 261 -20.11 -9.28 26.60
CA ASN A 261 -19.23 -10.27 25.98
C ASN A 261 -19.65 -10.51 24.52
N THR A 262 -18.88 -11.31 23.78
CA THR A 262 -19.11 -11.61 22.36
C THR A 262 -19.94 -12.89 22.10
N ASN A 263 -20.56 -13.48 23.11
CA ASN A 263 -21.32 -14.74 22.95
C ASN A 263 -22.62 -14.52 22.17
N SER A 264 -23.31 -13.40 22.42
CA SER A 264 -24.60 -13.09 21.78
C SER A 264 -24.44 -12.32 20.47
N TYR A 265 -23.45 -11.42 20.42
CA TYR A 265 -23.26 -10.47 19.32
C TYR A 265 -21.77 -10.30 19.03
N SER A 266 -21.42 -10.15 17.75
CA SER A 266 -20.07 -9.76 17.34
C SER A 266 -19.73 -8.33 17.78
N LEU A 267 -18.45 -8.00 17.94
CA LEU A 267 -17.97 -6.66 18.29
C LEU A 267 -18.58 -5.55 17.40
N ASN A 268 -18.69 -5.76 16.10
CA ASN A 268 -19.30 -4.76 15.19
C ASN A 268 -20.77 -4.47 15.53
N LYS A 269 -21.54 -5.48 15.97
CA LYS A 269 -22.94 -5.32 16.37
C LYS A 269 -23.03 -4.66 17.75
N LEU A 270 -22.14 -5.04 18.66
CA LEU A 270 -22.02 -4.42 19.97
C LEU A 270 -21.64 -2.94 19.84
N ALA A 271 -20.74 -2.59 18.92
CA ALA A 271 -20.40 -1.21 18.62
C ALA A 271 -21.64 -0.40 18.25
N VAL A 272 -22.48 -0.89 17.34
CA VAL A 272 -23.75 -0.23 17.00
C VAL A 272 -24.66 -0.08 18.22
N ILE A 273 -24.81 -1.13 19.05
CA ILE A 273 -25.65 -1.09 20.26
C ILE A 273 -25.13 -0.03 21.25
N TYR A 274 -23.85 -0.11 21.62
CA TYR A 274 -23.23 0.81 22.59
C TYR A 274 -23.16 2.26 22.07
N SER A 275 -23.04 2.44 20.75
CA SER A 275 -23.11 3.76 20.11
C SER A 275 -24.49 4.43 20.23
N HIS A 276 -25.54 3.66 20.50
CA HIS A 276 -26.91 4.15 20.65
C HIS A 276 -27.45 4.06 22.08
N LEU A 277 -26.63 3.62 23.03
CA LEU A 277 -26.91 3.76 24.47
C LEU A 277 -26.48 5.16 24.94
N SER A 278 -27.05 5.62 26.07
CA SER A 278 -26.53 6.83 26.71
C SER A 278 -25.09 6.62 27.19
N ALA A 279 -24.30 7.70 27.22
CA ALA A 279 -22.93 7.64 27.73
C ALA A 279 -22.87 7.10 29.16
N LEU A 280 -23.87 7.43 29.98
CA LEU A 280 -24.03 6.91 31.34
C LEU A 280 -24.25 5.40 31.34
N LYS A 281 -25.26 4.92 30.60
CA LYS A 281 -25.58 3.49 30.58
C LYS A 281 -24.42 2.66 30.06
N SER A 282 -23.80 3.08 28.96
CA SER A 282 -22.60 2.45 28.42
C SER A 282 -21.49 2.38 29.46
N ALA A 283 -21.20 3.48 30.15
CA ALA A 283 -20.15 3.52 31.17
C ALA A 283 -20.46 2.63 32.38
N GLU A 284 -21.71 2.59 32.85
CA GLU A 284 -22.13 1.71 33.96
C GLU A 284 -21.99 0.23 33.59
N LEU A 285 -22.37 -0.15 32.37
CA LEU A 285 -22.21 -1.51 31.88
C LEU A 285 -20.73 -1.90 31.78
N LEU A 286 -19.90 -1.04 31.18
CA LEU A 286 -18.47 -1.29 31.00
C LEU A 286 -17.72 -1.35 32.33
N ALA A 287 -18.05 -0.46 33.29
CA ALA A 287 -17.48 -0.50 34.63
C ALA A 287 -17.83 -1.79 35.41
N GLY A 288 -18.92 -2.46 35.04
CA GLY A 288 -19.33 -3.75 35.61
C GLY A 288 -18.64 -4.97 34.97
N ILE A 289 -17.95 -4.79 33.84
CA ILE A 289 -17.27 -5.86 33.10
C ILE A 289 -15.83 -6.01 33.59
N LYS A 290 -15.38 -7.24 33.79
CA LYS A 290 -14.03 -7.55 34.28
C LYS A 290 -13.01 -7.81 33.17
N ASP A 291 -13.48 -8.13 31.97
CA ASP A 291 -12.61 -8.45 30.85
C ASP A 291 -12.14 -7.14 30.17
N GLU A 292 -10.94 -6.70 30.54
CA GLU A 292 -10.33 -5.47 30.00
C GLU A 292 -10.08 -5.56 28.48
N ASN A 293 -9.74 -6.76 27.97
CA ASN A 293 -9.49 -6.94 26.53
C ASN A 293 -10.78 -6.73 25.73
N PHE A 294 -11.90 -7.27 26.23
CA PHE A 294 -13.21 -7.03 25.61
C PHE A 294 -13.54 -5.53 25.57
N ILE A 295 -13.27 -4.80 26.65
CA ILE A 295 -13.55 -3.36 26.72
C ILE A 295 -12.70 -2.60 25.68
N GLU A 296 -11.40 -2.92 25.55
CA GLU A 296 -10.50 -2.30 24.57
C GLU A 296 -10.92 -2.60 23.13
N ASP A 297 -11.25 -3.86 22.84
CA ASP A 297 -11.72 -4.31 21.52
C ASP A 297 -13.06 -3.64 21.16
N LEU A 298 -13.97 -3.51 22.13
CA LEU A 298 -15.25 -2.84 21.93
C LEU A 298 -15.07 -1.34 21.68
N PHE A 299 -14.21 -0.65 22.44
CA PHE A 299 -13.89 0.75 22.15
C PHE A 299 -13.31 0.93 20.74
N SER A 300 -12.41 0.04 20.32
CA SER A 300 -11.86 0.06 18.97
C SER A 300 -12.96 -0.12 17.90
N ALA A 301 -13.92 -0.99 18.15
CA ALA A 301 -15.08 -1.19 17.28
C ALA A 301 -16.04 0.02 17.27
N ILE A 302 -16.27 0.67 18.42
CA ILE A 302 -17.07 1.90 18.50
C ILE A 302 -16.40 3.04 17.74
N ILE A 303 -15.10 3.25 17.92
CA ILE A 303 -14.32 4.27 17.17
C ILE A 303 -14.46 4.05 15.67
N ARG A 304 -14.36 2.79 15.24
CA ARG A 304 -14.54 2.43 13.84
C ARG A 304 -15.95 2.74 13.34
N GLU A 305 -16.97 2.43 14.12
CA GLU A 305 -18.36 2.74 13.78
C GLU A 305 -18.61 4.27 13.71
N GLU A 306 -18.04 5.04 14.63
CA GLU A 306 -18.08 6.52 14.61
C GLU A 306 -17.47 7.07 13.30
N GLN A 307 -16.37 6.48 12.84
CA GLN A 307 -15.72 6.87 11.59
C GLN A 307 -16.55 6.49 10.36
N LEU A 308 -17.16 5.31 10.35
CA LEU A 308 -18.01 4.84 9.25
C LEU A 308 -19.29 5.69 9.13
N THR A 309 -19.89 6.06 10.26
CA THR A 309 -21.14 6.84 10.31
C THR A 309 -20.92 8.35 10.29
N LYS A 310 -19.66 8.80 10.36
CA LYS A 310 -19.27 10.22 10.49
C LYS A 310 -19.96 10.91 11.67
N SER A 311 -20.05 10.19 12.78
CA SER A 311 -20.67 10.70 14.01
C SER A 311 -20.01 12.01 14.44
N GLU A 312 -20.81 13.07 14.57
CA GLU A 312 -20.33 14.36 15.12
C GLU A 312 -20.08 14.26 16.63
N THR A 313 -20.77 13.33 17.30
CA THR A 313 -20.57 13.04 18.72
C THR A 313 -19.42 12.07 18.91
N ASN A 314 -18.51 12.41 19.82
CA ASN A 314 -17.42 11.55 20.25
C ASN A 314 -17.90 10.64 21.39
N ILE A 315 -18.70 9.64 21.02
CA ILE A 315 -19.30 8.64 21.89
C ILE A 315 -18.22 7.95 22.72
N THR A 316 -17.15 7.48 22.07
CA THR A 316 -16.01 6.83 22.73
C THR A 316 -15.45 7.69 23.86
N SER A 317 -15.15 8.96 23.58
CA SER A 317 -14.66 9.91 24.60
C SER A 317 -15.68 10.14 25.70
N ASN A 318 -16.96 10.26 25.37
CA ASN A 318 -18.00 10.54 26.34
C ASN A 318 -18.18 9.37 27.31
N VAL A 319 -18.20 8.14 26.79
CA VAL A 319 -18.27 6.91 27.58
C VAL A 319 -17.03 6.78 28.46
N SER A 320 -15.82 6.97 27.91
CA SER A 320 -14.57 6.88 28.68
C SER A 320 -14.54 7.86 29.86
N LYS A 321 -14.86 9.14 29.63
CA LYS A 321 -14.91 10.16 30.68
C LYS A 321 -15.93 9.82 31.76
N THR A 322 -17.07 9.28 31.36
CA THR A 322 -18.12 8.88 32.31
C THR A 322 -17.68 7.68 33.14
N MET A 323 -17.03 6.70 32.51
CA MET A 323 -16.49 5.53 33.19
C MET A 323 -15.39 5.91 34.20
N GLU A 324 -14.48 6.82 33.83
CA GLU A 324 -13.48 7.38 34.74
C GLU A 324 -14.13 8.06 35.96
N PHE A 325 -15.14 8.91 35.71
CA PHE A 325 -15.88 9.57 36.79
C PHE A 325 -16.58 8.57 37.72
N LEU A 326 -17.26 7.55 37.17
CA LEU A 326 -17.95 6.52 37.95
C LEU A 326 -16.96 5.68 38.78
N ASN A 327 -15.81 5.35 38.22
CA ASN A 327 -14.75 4.61 38.92
C ASN A 327 -14.16 5.44 40.06
N GLU A 328 -13.85 6.72 39.82
CA GLU A 328 -13.37 7.64 40.86
C GLU A 328 -14.40 7.80 41.98
N TYR A 329 -15.67 8.01 41.62
CA TYR A 329 -16.77 8.12 42.57
C TYR A 329 -16.90 6.85 43.42
N SER A 330 -16.95 5.68 42.78
CA SER A 330 -17.08 4.40 43.47
C SER A 330 -15.90 4.15 44.44
N SER A 331 -14.67 4.50 44.03
CA SER A 331 -13.50 4.44 44.90
C SER A 331 -13.63 5.33 46.13
N LYS A 332 -14.02 6.61 45.94
CA LYS A 332 -14.23 7.57 47.04
C LYS A 332 -15.33 7.11 48.00
N VAL A 333 -16.42 6.55 47.47
CA VAL A 333 -17.49 5.95 48.29
C VAL A 333 -16.95 4.80 49.12
N ASN A 334 -16.15 3.91 48.52
CA ASN A 334 -15.56 2.78 49.25
C ASN A 334 -14.60 3.25 50.35
N ASP A 335 -13.81 4.30 50.12
CA ASP A 335 -12.96 4.91 51.14
C ASP A 335 -13.79 5.48 52.31
N LEU A 336 -14.89 6.17 52.00
CA LEU A 336 -15.83 6.68 53.01
C LEU A 336 -16.47 5.55 53.82
N VAL A 337 -16.85 4.44 53.18
CA VAL A 337 -17.35 3.23 53.87
C VAL A 337 -16.31 2.74 54.88
N VAL A 338 -15.05 2.62 54.48
CA VAL A 338 -13.97 2.16 55.37
C VAL A 338 -13.76 3.11 56.55
N ILE A 339 -13.84 4.42 56.33
CA ILE A 339 -13.71 5.44 57.38
C ILE A 339 -14.88 5.37 58.34
N TYR A 340 -16.12 5.34 57.83
CA TYR A 340 -17.33 5.34 58.66
C TYR A 340 -17.52 4.04 59.42
N GLU A 341 -17.10 2.90 58.86
CA GLU A 341 -17.12 1.62 59.59
C GLU A 341 -16.20 1.58 60.81
N LYS A 342 -15.14 2.40 60.81
CA LYS A 342 -14.20 2.53 61.94
C LYS A 342 -14.60 3.63 62.93
N MET A 343 -15.59 4.46 62.58
CA MET A 343 -16.03 5.57 63.39
C MET A 343 -17.09 5.12 64.42
N ALA A 344 -17.23 5.88 65.50
CA ALA A 344 -18.28 5.65 66.49
C ALA A 344 -19.68 5.82 65.85
N PRO A 345 -20.61 4.86 66.02
CA PRO A 345 -21.90 4.86 65.31
C PRO A 345 -22.77 6.11 65.56
N ASP A 346 -22.73 6.68 66.76
CA ASP A 346 -23.46 7.90 67.13
C ASP A 346 -22.99 9.14 66.35
N LYS A 347 -21.70 9.19 66.01
CA LYS A 347 -21.13 10.27 65.18
C LYS A 347 -21.53 10.11 63.71
N VAL A 348 -21.50 8.88 63.21
CA VAL A 348 -21.92 8.57 61.83
C VAL A 348 -23.39 8.89 61.65
N ALA A 349 -24.25 8.55 62.62
CA ALA A 349 -25.68 8.87 62.61
C ALA A 349 -25.93 10.37 62.40
N LYS A 350 -25.26 11.24 63.16
CA LYS A 350 -25.38 12.71 63.03
C LYS A 350 -24.91 13.23 61.67
N ILE A 351 -23.85 12.65 61.11
CA ILE A 351 -23.38 13.00 59.75
C ILE A 351 -24.43 12.61 58.72
N VAL A 352 -24.97 11.39 58.84
CA VAL A 352 -26.02 10.88 57.95
C VAL A 352 -27.23 11.80 57.97
N GLU A 353 -27.76 12.13 59.15
CA GLU A 353 -28.92 13.00 59.29
C GLU A 353 -28.71 14.38 58.65
N LYS A 354 -27.49 14.93 58.76
CA LYS A 354 -27.14 16.22 58.17
C LYS A 354 -27.05 16.13 56.64
N MET A 355 -26.36 15.12 56.11
CA MET A 355 -26.19 14.92 54.66
C MET A 355 -27.52 14.58 53.97
N MET A 356 -28.40 13.85 54.66
CA MET A 356 -29.74 13.51 54.20
C MET A 356 -30.64 14.74 53.94
N GLN A 357 -30.34 15.89 54.57
CA GLN A 357 -31.11 17.13 54.40
C GLN A 357 -30.74 17.88 53.10
N ASN A 358 -29.53 17.69 52.58
CA ASN A 358 -29.06 18.43 51.41
C ASN A 358 -29.30 17.62 50.13
N THR A 359 -30.31 18.03 49.37
CA THR A 359 -30.65 17.47 48.06
C THR A 359 -30.10 18.28 46.90
N ASN A 360 -29.40 19.38 47.17
CA ASN A 360 -28.83 20.22 46.12
C ASN A 360 -27.62 19.53 45.49
N THR A 361 -27.46 19.69 44.18
CA THR A 361 -26.31 19.19 43.44
C THR A 361 -25.03 19.86 43.95
N ILE A 362 -24.09 19.07 44.46
CA ILE A 362 -22.76 19.51 44.90
C ILE A 362 -21.69 19.25 43.84
N THR A 363 -21.93 18.27 42.95
CA THR A 363 -21.02 17.88 41.88
C THR A 363 -21.86 17.32 40.74
N SER A 364 -21.53 17.66 39.51
CA SER A 364 -22.17 17.11 38.32
C SER A 364 -21.12 16.74 37.28
N LEU A 365 -21.36 15.65 36.56
CA LEU A 365 -20.66 15.32 35.34
C LEU A 365 -21.41 15.95 34.17
N GLU A 366 -20.71 16.78 33.41
CA GLU A 366 -21.23 17.40 32.19
C GLU A 366 -20.55 16.78 30.97
N ILE A 367 -21.37 16.39 29.99
CA ILE A 367 -20.91 15.86 28.70
C ILE A 367 -21.61 16.69 27.63
N SER A 368 -20.83 17.28 26.71
CA SER A 368 -21.36 18.14 25.65
C SER A 368 -22.28 19.27 26.17
N SER A 369 -22.01 19.78 27.36
CA SER A 369 -22.81 20.81 28.06
C SER A 369 -24.17 20.35 28.59
N GLU A 370 -24.44 19.04 28.59
CA GLU A 370 -25.57 18.44 29.28
C GLU A 370 -25.11 17.77 30.58
N LYS A 371 -25.88 17.95 31.65
CA LYS A 371 -25.62 17.29 32.92
C LYS A 371 -26.09 15.85 32.84
N VAL A 372 -25.14 14.92 32.77
CA VAL A 372 -25.41 13.50 32.59
C VAL A 372 -25.45 12.77 33.93
N TYR A 373 -24.81 13.33 34.96
CA TYR A 373 -24.81 12.75 36.30
C TYR A 373 -24.77 13.86 37.35
N GLU A 374 -25.62 13.78 38.38
CA GLU A 374 -25.69 14.76 39.46
C GLU A 374 -25.59 14.08 40.83
N LEU A 375 -24.70 14.59 41.67
CA LEU A 375 -24.48 14.11 43.02
C LEU A 375 -24.88 15.19 44.02
N SER A 376 -25.58 14.76 45.07
CA SER A 376 -25.91 15.54 46.26
C SER A 376 -25.34 14.85 47.50
N ASP A 377 -25.24 15.54 48.63
CA ASP A 377 -24.82 14.90 49.89
C ASP A 377 -25.73 13.69 50.21
N ARG A 378 -27.03 13.81 49.93
CA ARG A 378 -28.01 12.73 50.11
C ARG A 378 -27.70 11.49 49.28
N THR A 379 -27.37 11.64 47.99
CA THR A 379 -27.06 10.48 47.14
C THR A 379 -25.76 9.82 47.58
N ILE A 380 -24.73 10.61 47.88
CA ILE A 380 -23.44 10.12 48.37
C ILE A 380 -23.61 9.32 49.65
N ILE A 381 -24.33 9.85 50.64
CA ILE A 381 -24.46 9.15 51.93
C ILE A 381 -25.30 7.87 51.80
N VAL A 382 -26.33 7.87 50.96
CA VAL A 382 -27.13 6.66 50.69
C VAL A 382 -26.25 5.57 50.05
N ASP A 383 -25.41 5.93 49.08
CA ASP A 383 -24.49 4.99 48.44
C ASP A 383 -23.47 4.42 49.43
N VAL A 384 -22.90 5.27 50.28
CA VAL A 384 -22.01 4.83 51.38
C VAL A 384 -22.74 3.83 52.28
N LEU A 385 -23.92 4.18 52.78
CA LEU A 385 -24.69 3.30 53.67
C LEU A 385 -25.07 1.98 52.99
N SER A 386 -25.38 1.99 51.68
CA SER A 386 -25.73 0.79 50.93
C SER A 386 -24.59 -0.23 50.81
N LYS A 387 -23.34 0.22 50.98
CA LYS A 387 -22.14 -0.61 50.91
C LYS A 387 -21.55 -0.94 52.30
N MET A 388 -22.09 -0.38 53.39
CA MET A 388 -21.65 -0.71 54.75
C MET A 388 -22.11 -2.12 55.16
N LYS A 389 -21.35 -2.77 56.04
CA LYS A 389 -21.79 -4.03 56.68
C LYS A 389 -23.08 -3.82 57.45
N ASN A 390 -24.04 -4.74 57.28
CA ASN A 390 -25.35 -4.72 57.93
C ASN A 390 -25.28 -4.50 59.45
N GLN A 391 -24.31 -5.09 60.14
CA GLN A 391 -24.12 -4.92 61.59
C GLN A 391 -23.76 -3.48 61.97
N THR A 392 -22.92 -2.81 61.17
CA THR A 392 -22.54 -1.41 61.41
C THR A 392 -23.70 -0.49 61.04
N LEU A 393 -24.34 -0.72 59.90
CA LEU A 393 -25.51 0.03 59.46
C LEU A 393 -26.62 0.00 60.51
N SER A 394 -26.95 -1.17 61.08
CA SER A 394 -27.95 -1.30 62.15
C SER A 394 -27.61 -0.42 63.35
N LYS A 395 -26.35 -0.43 63.80
CA LYS A 395 -25.92 0.41 64.93
C LYS A 395 -26.03 1.90 64.61
N VAL A 396 -25.73 2.30 63.37
CA VAL A 396 -25.89 3.70 62.94
C VAL A 396 -27.37 4.11 62.97
N LEU A 397 -28.26 3.27 62.43
CA LEU A 397 -29.71 3.51 62.43
C LEU A 397 -30.28 3.60 63.86
N ASP A 398 -29.77 2.82 64.82
CA ASP A 398 -30.20 2.86 66.23
C ASP A 398 -29.91 4.21 66.92
N TYR A 399 -28.92 4.97 66.44
CA TYR A 399 -28.57 6.29 66.96
C TYR A 399 -29.21 7.46 66.19
N MET A 400 -30.02 7.18 65.17
CA MET A 400 -30.73 8.19 64.39
C MET A 400 -32.13 8.47 64.95
N GLU A 401 -32.66 9.66 64.64
CA GLU A 401 -34.08 9.98 64.83
C GLU A 401 -34.96 9.01 64.03
N SER A 402 -36.05 8.52 64.64
CA SER A 402 -36.85 7.43 64.07
C SER A 402 -37.44 7.75 62.69
N ASP A 403 -37.80 9.01 62.43
CA ASP A 403 -38.27 9.47 61.12
C ASP A 403 -37.14 9.47 60.08
N LYS A 404 -35.92 9.86 60.45
CA LYS A 404 -34.74 9.84 59.58
C LYS A 404 -34.28 8.43 59.27
N ALA A 405 -34.23 7.55 60.27
CA ALA A 405 -33.90 6.14 60.09
C ALA A 405 -34.89 5.45 59.14
N SER A 406 -36.19 5.77 59.26
CA SER A 406 -37.23 5.29 58.35
C SER A 406 -37.03 5.77 56.92
N GLN A 407 -36.67 7.05 56.73
CA GLN A 407 -36.37 7.60 55.40
C GLN A 407 -35.16 6.92 54.75
N VAL A 408 -34.06 6.75 55.48
CA VAL A 408 -32.86 6.05 54.98
C VAL A 408 -33.20 4.61 54.60
N THR A 409 -33.95 3.90 55.45
CA THR A 409 -34.36 2.51 55.17
C THR A 409 -35.16 2.40 53.87
N ARG A 410 -36.07 3.35 53.61
CA ARG A 410 -36.84 3.40 52.36
C ARG A 410 -35.95 3.61 51.15
N LEU A 411 -34.96 4.51 51.24
CA LEU A 411 -34.03 4.78 50.14
C LEU A 411 -33.11 3.60 49.86
N LEU A 412 -32.62 2.92 50.91
CA LEU A 412 -31.80 1.72 50.76
C LEU A 412 -32.58 0.52 50.19
N ALA A 413 -33.90 0.49 50.40
CA ALA A 413 -34.79 -0.53 49.87
C ALA A 413 -35.27 -0.26 48.43
N GLN A 414 -35.00 0.93 47.87
CA GLN A 414 -35.36 1.20 46.47
C GLN A 414 -34.49 0.35 45.54
N PRO A 415 -35.08 -0.29 44.51
CA PRO A 415 -34.29 -0.95 43.47
C PRO A 415 -33.32 0.06 42.85
N LYS A 416 -32.05 -0.32 42.71
CA LYS A 416 -31.12 0.44 41.86
C LYS A 416 -31.57 0.22 40.42
N ASN A 417 -32.04 1.29 39.77
CA ASN A 417 -32.40 1.27 38.35
C ASN A 417 -31.16 1.17 37.47
#